data_AF-A0A517REB1-F1
#
_entry.id   AF-A0A517REB1-F1
#
_cell.length_a   1.000
_cell.length_b   1.000
_cell.length_c   1.000
_cell.angle_alpha   90.00
_cell.angle_beta   90.00
_cell.angle_gamma   90.00
#
_symmetry.space_group_name_H-M   'P 1'
#
loop_
_entity.id
_entity.type
_entity.pdbx_description
1 polymer ?
#
loop_
_entity_poly.entity_id
_entity_poly.type
_entity_poly.pdbx_seq_one_letter_code
_entity_poly.pdbx_strand_id
1 'polypeptide(L)'
;MRVYLDDERQAPPGWRQVRWPQEAISLLKTETVREISLDHDLGDDARGTGYDVLLWIEETVATSDFDPPVIQVHTANPPARNRMTAAVATINRLAERCRGAD
;
A
#
# COMPACT_ATOMS: atom_id res chain seq x y z
N MET A 1 -2.49 9.03 9.86
CA MET A 1 -1.15 9.41 9.38
C MET A 1 -1.00 9.08 7.89
N ARG A 2 -0.02 9.67 7.20
CA ARG A 2 0.28 9.37 5.79
C ARG A 2 1.62 8.65 5.68
N VAL A 3 1.71 7.63 4.84
CA VAL A 3 2.91 6.78 4.70
C VAL A 3 3.44 6.83 3.26
N TYR A 4 4.74 7.05 3.11
CA TYR A 4 5.41 7.11 1.81
C TYR A 4 6.49 6.02 1.78
N LEU A 5 6.27 4.98 0.97
CA LEU A 5 7.18 3.85 0.79
C LEU A 5 8.02 4.07 -0.45
N ASP A 6 9.30 4.36 -0.25
CA ASP A 6 10.29 4.64 -1.29
C ASP A 6 11.67 4.51 -0.64
N ASP A 7 12.62 3.80 -1.24
CA ASP A 7 13.97 3.66 -0.71
C ASP A 7 14.88 4.82 -1.16
N GLU A 8 14.61 5.39 -2.34
CA GLU A 8 15.41 6.42 -2.97
C GLU A 8 14.90 7.85 -2.71
N ARG A 9 13.61 8.11 -2.96
CA ARG A 9 13.04 9.47 -2.89
C ARG A 9 12.66 9.84 -1.48
N GLN A 10 12.83 11.13 -1.17
CA GLN A 10 12.42 11.69 0.10
C GLN A 10 10.91 11.97 0.13
N ALA A 11 10.26 11.55 1.20
CA ALA A 11 8.85 11.77 1.46
C ALA A 11 8.53 13.28 1.49
N PRO A 12 7.42 13.71 0.89
CA PRO A 12 6.94 15.08 1.02
C PRO A 12 6.64 15.46 2.48
N PRO A 13 6.65 16.76 2.84
CA PRO A 13 6.27 17.20 4.18
C PRO A 13 4.91 16.65 4.63
N GLY A 14 4.84 16.17 5.88
CA GLY A 14 3.64 15.55 6.44
C GLY A 14 3.44 14.08 6.12
N TRP A 15 4.36 13.46 5.36
CA TRP A 15 4.38 12.02 5.12
C TRP A 15 5.46 11.34 5.96
N ARG A 16 5.12 10.17 6.51
CA ARG A 16 6.07 9.30 7.20
C ARG A 16 6.79 8.46 6.16
N GLN A 17 8.08 8.70 5.97
CA GLN A 17 8.95 7.85 5.17
C GLN A 17 9.07 6.46 5.79
N VAL A 18 8.93 5.45 4.95
CA VAL A 18 9.37 4.06 5.18
C VAL A 18 10.13 3.60 3.94
N ARG A 19 11.05 2.65 4.09
CA ARG A 19 11.85 2.14 2.97
C ARG A 19 11.53 0.70 2.61
N TRP A 20 10.91 -0.04 3.53
CA TRP A 20 10.69 -1.47 3.34
C TRP A 20 9.22 -1.87 3.52
N PRO A 21 8.74 -2.91 2.80
CA PRO A 21 7.36 -3.34 2.88
C PRO A 21 6.92 -3.68 4.30
N GLN A 22 7.77 -4.35 5.09
CA GLN A 22 7.43 -4.73 6.46
C GLN A 22 7.25 -3.52 7.39
N GLU A 23 7.95 -2.41 7.13
CA GLU A 23 7.75 -1.16 7.89
C GLU A 23 6.40 -0.54 7.55
N ALA A 24 6.03 -0.50 6.26
CA ALA A 24 4.73 -0.04 5.81
C ALA A 24 3.59 -0.89 6.40
N ILE A 25 3.72 -2.22 6.33
CA ILE A 25 2.75 -3.17 6.88
C ILE A 25 2.61 -3.01 8.40
N SER A 26 3.72 -2.83 9.11
CA SER A 26 3.67 -2.60 10.56
C SER A 26 2.90 -1.33 10.92
N LEU A 27 3.01 -0.27 10.12
CA LEU A 27 2.19 0.94 10.30
C LEU A 27 0.73 0.70 9.92
N LEU A 28 0.46 -0.02 8.82
CA LEU A 28 -0.91 -0.34 8.39
C LEU A 28 -1.67 -1.15 9.45
N LYS A 29 -1.01 -2.10 10.12
CA LYS A 29 -1.56 -2.87 11.24
C LYS A 29 -2.00 -2.03 12.44
N THR A 30 -1.59 -0.77 12.54
CA THR A 30 -2.09 0.14 13.58
C THR A 30 -3.45 0.73 13.25
N GLU A 31 -3.94 0.56 12.01
CA GLU A 31 -5.19 1.13 11.49
C GLU A 31 -5.27 2.67 11.58
N THR A 32 -4.14 3.34 11.84
CA THR A 32 -4.06 4.81 11.90
C THR A 32 -3.63 5.44 10.59
N VAL A 33 -3.18 4.65 9.61
CA VAL A 33 -2.80 5.11 8.28
C VAL A 33 -4.05 5.50 7.51
N ARG A 34 -4.08 6.72 6.98
CA ARG A 34 -5.21 7.26 6.21
C ARG A 34 -4.91 7.30 4.72
N GLU A 35 -3.65 7.53 4.37
CA GLU A 35 -3.17 7.55 2.99
C GLU A 35 -1.80 6.86 2.93
N ILE A 36 -1.56 6.10 1.89
CA ILE A 36 -0.28 5.47 1.61
C ILE A 36 0.10 5.66 0.14
N SER A 37 1.35 5.96 -0.13
CA SER A 37 1.91 6.12 -1.47
C SER A 37 3.07 5.14 -1.64
N LEU A 38 3.06 4.37 -2.73
CA LEU A 38 3.97 3.23 -2.92
C LEU A 38 4.84 3.37 -4.18
N ASP A 39 6.16 3.25 -4.02
CA ASP A 39 7.07 2.80 -5.07
C ASP A 39 7.10 1.26 -5.09
N HIS A 40 7.31 0.68 -6.27
CA HIS A 40 7.42 -0.75 -6.47
C HIS A 40 8.83 -1.24 -6.17
N ASP A 41 9.82 -0.56 -6.76
CA ASP A 41 11.21 -0.99 -6.78
C ASP A 41 11.90 -0.38 -5.55
N LEU A 42 12.34 -1.23 -4.62
CA LEU A 42 12.89 -0.81 -3.32
C LEU A 42 14.36 -1.17 -3.14
N GLY A 43 15.08 -1.38 -4.25
CA GLY A 43 16.53 -1.64 -4.27
C GLY A 43 16.99 -3.04 -3.79
N ASP A 44 16.19 -3.78 -3.03
CA ASP A 44 16.47 -5.15 -2.59
C ASP A 44 15.23 -6.04 -2.61
N ASP A 45 15.04 -6.78 -3.70
CA ASP A 45 13.91 -7.69 -3.92
C ASP A 45 13.82 -8.80 -2.85
N ALA A 46 14.91 -9.14 -2.16
CA ALA A 46 14.87 -10.13 -1.08
C ALA A 46 14.13 -9.62 0.16
N ARG A 47 13.98 -8.30 0.30
CA ARG A 47 13.19 -7.65 1.35
C ARG A 47 11.74 -7.39 0.92
N GLY A 48 11.43 -7.65 -0.34
CA GLY A 48 10.14 -7.42 -0.97
C GLY A 48 10.05 -6.06 -1.67
N THR A 49 8.90 -5.85 -2.28
CA THR A 49 8.56 -4.75 -3.18
C THR A 49 7.34 -3.99 -2.65
N GLY A 50 7.02 -2.85 -3.25
CA GLY A 50 5.75 -2.17 -2.97
C GLY A 50 4.52 -3.01 -3.31
N TYR A 51 4.66 -4.03 -4.17
CA TYR A 51 3.56 -4.94 -4.50
C TYR A 51 3.18 -5.84 -3.33
N ASP A 52 4.15 -6.25 -2.50
CA ASP A 52 3.89 -7.08 -1.31
C ASP A 52 3.01 -6.37 -0.28
N VAL A 53 3.11 -5.04 -0.20
CA VAL A 53 2.20 -4.23 0.63
C VAL A 53 0.76 -4.29 0.11
N LEU A 54 0.56 -4.25 -1.22
CA LEU A 54 -0.77 -4.37 -1.81
C LEU A 54 -1.38 -5.75 -1.58
N LEU A 55 -0.59 -6.81 -1.74
CA LEU A 55 -1.02 -8.18 -1.45
C LEU A 55 -1.49 -8.33 -0.01
N TRP A 56 -0.73 -7.78 0.94
CA TRP A 56 -1.11 -7.80 2.35
C TRP A 56 -2.41 -7.02 2.61
N ILE A 57 -2.58 -5.84 2.00
CA ILE A 57 -3.82 -5.06 2.14
C ILE A 57 -5.00 -5.84 1.56
N GLU A 58 -4.87 -6.40 0.36
CA GLU A 58 -5.93 -7.18 -0.29
C GLU A 58 -6.37 -8.38 0.55
N GLU A 59 -5.41 -9.17 1.05
CA GLU A 59 -5.69 -10.31 1.94
C GLU A 59 -6.40 -9.84 3.23
N THR A 60 -5.92 -8.76 3.84
CA THR A 60 -6.49 -8.27 5.11
C THR A 60 -7.92 -7.75 4.92
N VAL A 61 -8.20 -7.01 3.84
CA VAL A 61 -9.57 -6.57 3.49
C VAL A 61 -10.49 -7.76 3.21
N ALA A 62 -9.97 -8.83 2.59
CA ALA A 62 -10.78 -10.00 2.24
C ALA A 62 -11.07 -10.92 3.44
N THR A 63 -10.23 -10.89 4.48
CA THR A 63 -10.27 -11.87 5.59
C THR A 63 -10.64 -11.26 6.93
N SER A 64 -10.61 -9.94 7.06
CA SER A 64 -10.82 -9.21 8.32
C SER A 64 -11.67 -7.96 8.10
N ASP A 65 -12.22 -7.40 9.18
CA ASP A 65 -12.87 -6.08 9.15
C ASP A 65 -11.80 -4.97 9.13
N PHE A 66 -11.16 -4.82 7.97
CA PHE A 66 -10.09 -3.84 7.75
C PHE A 66 -10.52 -2.84 6.68
N ASP A 67 -10.52 -1.56 7.06
CA ASP A 67 -10.76 -0.46 6.14
C ASP A 67 -9.44 0.01 5.50
N PRO A 68 -9.21 -0.23 4.20
CA PRO A 68 -7.95 0.13 3.58
C PRO A 68 -7.79 1.66 3.51
N PRO A 69 -6.57 2.19 3.69
CA PRO A 69 -6.31 3.61 3.48
C PRO A 69 -6.48 3.98 2.00
N VAL A 70 -6.48 5.27 1.69
CA VAL A 70 -6.34 5.73 0.31
C VAL A 70 -4.96 5.31 -0.22
N ILE A 71 -4.93 4.53 -1.29
CA ILE A 71 -3.69 4.01 -1.88
C ILE A 71 -3.33 4.80 -3.15
N GLN A 72 -2.09 5.29 -3.21
CA GLN A 72 -1.50 5.94 -4.37
C GLN A 72 -0.28 5.17 -4.87
N VAL A 73 -0.05 5.20 -6.18
CA VAL A 73 1.09 4.52 -6.82
C VAL A 73 1.98 5.56 -7.49
N HIS A 74 3.21 5.71 -6.98
CA HIS A 74 4.20 6.67 -7.49
C HIS A 74 5.40 6.02 -8.16
N THR A 75 5.40 4.69 -8.35
CA THR A 75 6.49 3.98 -9.02
C THR A 75 6.79 4.50 -10.42
N ALA A 76 8.06 4.73 -10.73
CA ALA A 76 8.49 5.11 -12.08
C ALA A 76 8.42 3.96 -13.10
N ASN A 77 8.29 2.71 -12.65
CA ASN A 77 8.25 1.50 -13.46
C ASN A 77 6.87 1.30 -14.11
N PRO A 78 6.71 1.48 -15.44
CA PRO A 78 5.38 1.47 -16.06
C PRO A 78 4.68 0.10 -16.01
N PRO A 79 5.35 -1.05 -16.27
CA PRO A 79 4.76 -2.36 -16.04
C PRO A 79 4.27 -2.58 -14.60
N ALA A 80 5.09 -2.20 -13.61
CA ALA A 80 4.71 -2.32 -12.20
C ALA A 80 3.52 -1.42 -11.86
N ARG A 81 3.51 -0.17 -12.33
CA ARG A 81 2.41 0.78 -12.16
C ARG A 81 1.09 0.20 -12.63
N ASN A 82 1.06 -0.45 -13.80
CA ASN A 82 -0.16 -1.07 -14.33
C ASN A 82 -0.67 -2.19 -13.41
N ARG A 83 0.23 -3.07 -12.95
CA ARG A 83 -0.12 -4.17 -12.02
C ARG A 83 -0.62 -3.66 -10.68
N MET A 84 0.10 -2.71 -10.08
CA MET A 84 -0.26 -2.11 -8.80
C MET A 84 -1.60 -1.36 -8.88
N THR A 85 -1.84 -0.61 -9.96
CA THR A 85 -3.12 0.09 -10.14
C THR A 85 -4.29 -0.89 -10.27
N ALA A 86 -4.09 -2.01 -10.96
CA ALA A 86 -5.09 -3.07 -11.03
C ALA A 86 -5.39 -3.70 -9.66
N ALA A 87 -4.35 -3.95 -8.85
CA ALA A 87 -4.51 -4.44 -7.48
C ALA A 87 -5.27 -3.44 -6.59
N VAL A 88 -4.94 -2.15 -6.65
CA VAL A 88 -5.68 -1.08 -5.93
C VAL A 88 -7.16 -1.06 -6.33
N ALA A 89 -7.46 -1.21 -7.62
CA ALA A 89 -8.85 -1.28 -8.08
C ALA A 89 -9.59 -2.52 -7.56
N THR A 90 -8.91 -3.65 -7.36
CA THR A 90 -9.49 -4.84 -6.73
C THR A 90 -9.73 -4.63 -5.23
N ILE A 91 -8.75 -4.07 -4.51
CA ILE A 91 -8.86 -3.73 -3.08
C ILE A 91 -10.08 -2.83 -2.82
N ASN A 92 -10.24 -1.76 -3.61
CA ASN A 92 -11.36 -0.83 -3.45
C ASN A 92 -12.71 -1.54 -3.66
N ARG A 93 -12.82 -2.39 -4.69
CA ARG A 93 -14.03 -3.18 -4.95
C ARG A 93 -14.33 -4.18 -3.82
N LEU A 94 -13.30 -4.78 -3.21
CA LEU A 94 -13.47 -5.66 -2.05
C LEU A 94 -13.97 -4.87 -0.84
N ALA A 95 -13.36 -3.72 -0.54
CA ALA A 95 -13.76 -2.86 0.57
C ALA A 95 -15.21 -2.36 0.44
N GLU A 96 -15.65 -2.00 -0.78
CA GLU A 96 -17.04 -1.62 -1.06
C GLU A 96 -18.02 -2.77 -0.79
N ARG A 97 -17.65 -4.00 -1.14
CA ARG A 97 -18.49 -5.18 -0.90
C ARG A 97 -18.60 -5.53 0.58
N CYS A 98 -17.51 -5.39 1.33
CA CYS A 98 -17.53 -5.63 2.78
C CYS A 98 -18.37 -4.56 3.51
N ARG A 99 -18.29 -3.29 3.10
CA ARG A 99 -19.08 -2.18 3.67
C ARG A 99 -20.57 -2.19 3.31
N GLY A 100 -20.95 -2.85 2.21
CA GLY A 100 -22.35 -2.94 1.75
C GLY A 100 -23.10 -4.16 2.27
N ALA A 101 -22.49 -4.97 3.14
CA ALA A 101 -23.06 -6.19 3.68
C ALA A 101 -23.81 -6.01 5.03
N ASP A 102 -23.94 -4.77 5.51
CA ASP A 102 -24.62 -4.39 6.74
C ASP A 102 -26.09 -3.99 6.55
#